data_AF-B2JUJ8-F1
#
_entry.id   AF-B2JUJ8-F1
#
_cell.length_a   1.000
_cell.length_b   1.000
_cell.length_c   1.000
_cell.angle_alpha   90.00
_cell.angle_beta   90.00
_cell.angle_gamma   90.00
#
_symmetry.space_group_name_H-M   'P 1'
#
loop_
_entity.id
_entity.type
_entity.pdbx_description
1 polymer ?
#
loop_
_entity_poly.entity_id
_entity_poly.type
_entity_poly.pdbx_seq_one_letter_code
_entity_poly.pdbx_strand_id
1 'polypeptide(L)'
;MDHKNMAQPLDISRRKALKILAGAPMLPLGSAAAASLLSACGSGNDRVAGTTPAASTAVFTAASFGGMAAPSLADPAAMATTTVGSTLTARFSDGSSRTYKLAYQPFFITGDLVPNTAGGTIVAGGYFDINNQPIIDRSVAGKERQFFSDCPDGTSLIRLDKPTVKGVKGNPVFAVVQFEYTTRDQTQTTAGDMYGKLPSPIAVLTLDQDPATGKLTLVSYSNVDTSGAHGLWITCGASLSPWNTHLSSVKLH
;
A
#
# COMPACT_ATOMS: atom_id res chain seq x y z
N MET A 1 3.97 60.42 -1.67
CA MET A 1 3.20 59.17 -1.59
C MET A 1 4.19 58.05 -1.85
N ASP A 2 4.62 57.39 -0.78
CA ASP A 2 5.74 56.44 -0.77
C ASP A 2 5.37 55.08 -1.37
N HIS A 3 6.17 54.61 -2.32
CA HIS A 3 6.17 53.21 -2.75
C HIS A 3 7.06 52.37 -1.83
N LYS A 4 6.45 51.52 -1.00
CA LYS A 4 7.12 50.40 -0.35
C LYS A 4 6.83 49.11 -1.12
N ASN A 5 7.88 48.59 -1.76
CA ASN A 5 7.91 47.27 -2.37
C ASN A 5 8.08 46.22 -1.25
N MET A 6 7.03 45.46 -0.92
CA MET A 6 7.12 44.32 0.01
C MET A 6 7.46 43.05 -0.77
N ALA A 7 8.73 42.67 -0.77
CA ALA A 7 9.12 41.31 -1.10
C ALA A 7 8.61 40.37 0.01
N GLN A 8 7.71 39.44 -0.31
CA GLN A 8 7.31 38.39 0.62
C GLN A 8 8.48 37.41 0.84
N PRO A 9 8.84 37.09 2.09
CA PRO A 9 9.87 36.09 2.36
C PRO A 9 9.33 34.69 2.04
N LEU A 10 10.13 33.91 1.30
CA LEU A 10 9.87 32.50 1.05
C LEU A 10 9.79 31.75 2.38
N ASP A 11 8.61 31.20 2.68
CA ASP A 11 8.33 30.46 3.90
C ASP A 11 9.08 29.11 3.92
N ILE A 12 10.25 29.11 4.56
CA ILE A 12 11.12 27.94 4.78
C ILE A 12 10.43 26.88 5.66
N SER A 13 9.34 27.23 6.36
CA SER A 13 8.59 26.33 7.24
C SER A 13 7.83 25.24 6.47
N ARG A 14 7.19 25.59 5.34
CA ARG A 14 6.46 24.62 4.48
C ARG A 14 7.37 23.55 3.90
N ARG A 15 8.60 23.91 3.52
CA ARG A 15 9.59 22.97 2.96
C ARG A 15 10.18 22.03 4.03
N LYS A 16 10.18 22.43 5.30
CA LYS A 16 10.54 21.57 6.44
C LYS A 16 9.39 20.65 6.86
N ALA A 17 8.14 21.12 6.79
CA ALA A 17 6.96 20.30 7.07
C ALA A 17 6.80 19.14 6.05
N LEU A 18 7.07 19.36 4.76
CA LEU A 18 7.03 18.30 3.75
C LEU A 18 8.15 17.24 3.91
N LYS A 19 9.31 17.61 4.48
CA LYS A 19 10.38 16.63 4.75
C LYS A 19 10.06 15.68 5.90
N ILE A 20 9.19 16.09 6.83
CA ILE A 20 8.79 15.25 7.98
C ILE A 20 7.67 14.28 7.58
N LEU A 21 6.82 14.64 6.62
CA LEU A 21 5.73 13.76 6.15
C LEU A 21 6.17 12.73 5.10
N ALA A 22 7.26 12.98 4.38
CA ALA A 22 7.80 12.06 3.36
C ALA A 22 8.85 11.06 3.91
N GLY A 23 9.24 11.18 5.18
CA GLY A 23 10.37 10.44 5.77
C GLY A 23 10.04 9.58 6.98
N ALA A 24 8.76 9.48 7.38
CA ALA A 24 8.37 8.59 8.47
C ALA A 24 8.16 7.18 7.88
N PRO A 25 9.06 6.21 8.09
CA PRO A 25 8.75 4.83 7.76
C PRO A 25 7.51 4.44 8.57
N MET A 26 6.51 3.88 7.88
CA MET A 26 5.36 3.19 8.48
C MET A 26 5.86 1.92 9.18
N LEU A 27 6.61 2.12 10.25
CA LEU A 27 6.95 1.09 11.21
C LEU A 27 5.85 1.06 12.26
N PRO A 28 5.55 -0.12 12.81
CA PRO A 28 4.54 -0.24 13.82
C PRO A 28 5.01 0.34 15.14
N LEU A 29 4.76 1.63 15.30
CA LEU A 29 4.84 2.30 16.58
C LEU A 29 3.54 1.99 17.32
N GLY A 30 3.53 0.83 17.98
CA GLY A 30 2.50 0.51 18.95
C GLY A 30 2.39 1.62 19.98
N SER A 31 1.16 2.08 20.21
CA SER A 31 0.68 2.81 21.39
C SER A 31 1.51 4.01 21.86
N ALA A 32 1.16 5.22 21.39
CA ALA A 32 0.82 6.39 22.20
C ALA A 32 0.90 7.68 21.36
N ALA A 33 -0.23 8.12 20.80
CA ALA A 33 -0.36 9.50 20.32
C ALA A 33 -1.83 9.94 20.23
N ALA A 34 -2.44 10.21 21.38
CA ALA A 34 -3.60 11.12 21.49
C ALA A 34 -3.82 11.52 22.95
N ALA A 35 -2.97 12.40 23.48
CA ALA A 35 -3.32 13.24 24.62
C ALA A 35 -2.75 14.62 24.37
N SER A 36 -3.59 15.47 23.81
CA SER A 36 -3.37 16.90 23.62
C SER A 36 -3.08 17.59 24.94
N LEU A 37 -2.04 18.42 24.90
CA LEU A 37 -1.64 19.37 25.93
C LEU A 37 -2.77 20.39 26.18
N LEU A 38 -3.45 20.29 27.33
CA LEU A 38 -4.07 21.45 27.98
C LEU A 38 -3.42 21.64 29.35
N SER A 39 -2.43 22.52 29.40
CA SER A 39 -1.95 23.11 30.64
C SER A 39 -2.60 24.48 30.77
N ALA A 40 -3.50 24.64 31.74
CA ALA A 40 -4.03 25.93 32.18
C ALA A 40 -4.30 25.89 33.68
N CYS A 41 -3.35 26.47 34.42
CA CYS A 41 -3.47 27.26 35.65
C CYS A 41 -4.49 26.83 36.73
N GLY A 42 -3.98 26.29 37.84
CA GLY A 42 -4.69 26.22 39.11
C GLY A 42 -3.70 26.10 40.27
N SER A 43 -3.48 27.20 40.99
CA SER A 43 -2.72 27.26 42.24
C SER A 43 -3.46 26.47 43.33
N GLY A 44 -2.78 25.51 43.97
CA GLY A 44 -3.33 24.72 45.06
C GLY A 44 -2.25 23.86 45.69
N ASN A 45 -1.82 24.25 46.88
CA ASN A 45 -0.76 23.66 47.67
C ASN A 45 -1.23 22.29 48.20
N ASP A 46 -0.69 21.16 47.73
CA ASP A 46 -0.68 19.90 48.47
C ASP A 46 0.40 18.93 47.93
N ARG A 47 1.22 18.44 48.86
CA ARG A 47 2.25 17.42 48.62
C ARG A 47 1.61 16.04 48.61
N VAL A 48 1.61 15.36 47.46
CA VAL A 48 1.34 13.91 47.40
C VAL A 48 2.32 13.22 46.45
N ALA A 49 2.99 12.21 47.02
CA ALA A 49 3.65 11.02 46.49
C ALA A 49 4.29 11.03 45.09
N GLY A 50 5.56 10.57 45.05
CA GLY A 50 6.39 10.50 43.87
C GLY A 50 5.75 9.83 42.66
N THR A 51 5.62 10.61 41.59
CA THR A 51 5.38 10.11 40.25
C THR A 51 6.64 9.40 39.76
N THR A 52 6.58 8.08 39.60
CA THR A 52 7.55 7.32 38.80
C THR A 52 7.70 8.03 37.45
N PRO A 53 8.91 8.40 36.98
CA PRO A 53 9.05 8.99 35.67
C PRO A 53 8.45 8.06 34.63
N ALA A 54 7.49 8.55 33.85
CA ALA A 54 7.00 7.83 32.68
C ALA A 54 8.24 7.47 31.84
N ALA A 55 8.45 6.18 31.59
CA ALA A 55 9.59 5.71 30.83
C ALA A 55 9.61 6.47 29.49
N SER A 56 10.67 7.27 29.27
CA SER A 56 10.85 8.00 28.03
C SER A 56 10.87 6.98 26.90
N THR A 57 9.85 6.99 26.04
CA THR A 57 9.81 6.11 24.87
C THR A 57 11.00 6.46 23.99
N ALA A 58 11.93 5.52 23.82
CA ALA A 58 13.11 5.72 22.99
C ALA A 58 12.69 6.08 21.56
N VAL A 59 13.19 7.19 21.04
CA VAL A 59 12.78 7.75 19.75
C VAL A 59 13.54 7.04 18.64
N PHE A 60 12.86 6.65 17.56
CA PHE A 60 13.52 6.10 16.37
C PHE A 60 14.53 7.09 15.79
N THR A 61 15.74 6.63 15.48
CA THR A 61 16.81 7.48 14.94
C THR A 61 17.24 7.06 13.54
N ALA A 62 17.37 5.77 13.29
CA ALA A 62 17.85 5.26 12.01
C ALA A 62 17.33 3.84 11.71
N ALA A 63 17.27 3.53 10.42
CA ALA A 63 17.01 2.20 9.90
C ALA A 63 18.16 1.77 8.98
N SER A 64 18.58 0.52 9.07
CA SER A 64 19.53 -0.10 8.13
C SER A 64 19.02 -1.46 7.68
N PHE A 65 19.19 -1.77 6.40
CA PHE A 65 18.83 -3.07 5.83
C PHE A 65 20.03 -4.01 5.82
N GLY A 66 19.82 -5.24 6.30
CA GLY A 66 20.75 -6.35 6.11
C GLY A 66 20.35 -7.15 4.88
N GLY A 67 21.27 -7.35 3.95
CA GLY A 67 21.04 -8.15 2.74
C GLY A 67 20.92 -9.65 3.03
N MET A 68 20.66 -10.40 1.96
CA MET A 68 20.74 -11.86 1.94
C MET A 68 21.54 -12.30 0.71
N ALA A 69 22.09 -13.51 0.74
CA ALA A 69 22.66 -14.10 -0.46
C ALA A 69 21.57 -14.40 -1.50
N ALA A 70 21.89 -14.23 -2.78
CA ALA A 70 20.98 -14.66 -3.85
C ALA A 70 20.80 -16.19 -3.78
N PRO A 71 19.57 -16.71 -3.93
CA PRO A 71 19.37 -18.14 -4.14
C PRO A 71 20.20 -18.66 -5.31
N SER A 72 20.64 -19.91 -5.24
CA SER A 72 21.43 -20.56 -6.29
C SER A 72 20.84 -21.93 -6.62
N LEU A 73 21.39 -22.58 -7.65
CA LEU A 73 20.98 -23.95 -8.03
C LEU A 73 21.22 -25.00 -6.93
N ALA A 74 21.93 -24.66 -5.85
CA ALA A 74 22.02 -25.52 -4.66
C ALA A 74 20.71 -25.57 -3.86
N ASP A 75 19.82 -24.59 -4.04
CA ASP A 75 18.45 -24.57 -3.50
C ASP A 75 17.45 -24.10 -4.58
N PRO A 76 17.07 -25.00 -5.51
CA PRO A 76 16.13 -24.67 -6.59
C PRO A 76 14.75 -24.25 -6.08
N ALA A 77 14.33 -24.71 -4.89
CA ALA A 77 13.04 -24.35 -4.32
C ALA A 77 13.00 -22.86 -3.91
N ALA A 78 14.09 -22.35 -3.33
CA ALA A 78 14.24 -20.92 -3.06
C ALA A 78 14.31 -20.06 -4.33
N MET A 79 14.82 -20.60 -5.44
CA MET A 79 14.79 -19.90 -6.75
C MET A 79 13.38 -19.82 -7.36
N ALA A 80 12.52 -20.81 -7.08
CA ALA A 80 11.20 -20.91 -7.67
C ALA A 80 10.13 -20.07 -6.96
N THR A 81 10.48 -19.39 -5.86
CA THR A 81 9.55 -18.64 -5.03
C THR A 81 10.11 -17.27 -4.63
N THR A 82 9.25 -16.38 -4.13
CA THR A 82 9.69 -15.10 -3.56
C THR A 82 10.39 -15.34 -2.22
N THR A 83 11.70 -15.56 -2.27
CA THR A 83 12.52 -15.82 -1.08
C THR A 83 12.95 -14.51 -0.42
N VAL A 84 12.75 -14.41 0.90
CA VAL A 84 13.18 -13.27 1.72
C VAL A 84 13.93 -13.76 2.95
N GLY A 85 15.20 -13.39 3.06
CA GLY A 85 16.07 -13.63 4.21
C GLY A 85 16.77 -12.37 4.71
N SER A 86 16.41 -11.21 4.15
CA SER A 86 16.94 -9.89 4.54
C SER A 86 16.35 -9.43 5.88
N THR A 87 16.95 -8.40 6.45
CA THR A 87 16.54 -7.85 7.75
C THR A 87 16.44 -6.33 7.72
N LEU A 88 15.67 -5.78 8.65
CA LEU A 88 15.64 -4.36 8.98
C LEU A 88 16.10 -4.19 10.42
N THR A 89 17.09 -3.34 10.66
CA THR A 89 17.51 -2.96 12.01
C THR A 89 17.14 -1.51 12.28
N ALA A 90 16.26 -1.29 13.26
CA ALA A 90 15.90 0.02 13.77
C ALA A 90 16.78 0.37 14.99
N ARG A 91 17.30 1.60 15.03
CA ARG A 91 18.08 2.16 16.13
C ARG A 91 17.28 3.27 16.82
N PHE A 92 17.50 3.43 18.12
CA PHE A 92 16.75 4.37 18.95
C PHE A 92 17.67 5.34 19.71
N SER A 93 17.10 6.43 20.21
CA SER A 93 17.81 7.54 20.85
C SER A 93 18.48 7.18 22.17
N ASP A 94 18.03 6.11 22.82
CA ASP A 94 18.61 5.55 24.05
C ASP A 94 19.80 4.60 23.77
N GLY A 95 20.19 4.45 22.50
CA GLY A 95 21.24 3.54 22.05
C GLY A 95 20.78 2.10 21.82
N SER A 96 19.52 1.77 22.13
CA SER A 96 18.97 0.44 21.86
C SER A 96 18.76 0.20 20.37
N SER A 97 18.66 -1.07 19.99
CA SER A 97 18.39 -1.49 18.61
C SER A 97 17.45 -2.68 18.59
N ARG A 98 16.64 -2.77 17.53
CA ARG A 98 15.74 -3.90 17.27
C ARG A 98 15.92 -4.36 15.83
N THR A 99 16.15 -5.66 15.64
CA THR A 99 16.28 -6.27 14.32
C THR A 99 15.04 -7.10 14.00
N TYR A 100 14.48 -6.87 12.82
CA TYR A 100 13.31 -7.54 12.28
C TYR A 100 13.74 -8.38 11.08
N LYS A 101 13.30 -9.64 11.04
CA LYS A 101 13.37 -10.43 9.81
C LYS A 101 12.32 -9.90 8.85
N LEU A 102 12.72 -9.62 7.61
CA LEU A 102 11.78 -9.28 6.56
C LEU A 102 11.13 -10.55 6.04
N ALA A 103 9.92 -10.42 5.53
CA ALA A 103 9.17 -11.51 4.95
C ALA A 103 8.31 -10.98 3.80
N TYR A 104 8.02 -11.86 2.84
CA TYR A 104 7.03 -11.60 1.81
C TYR A 104 5.66 -12.06 2.31
N GLN A 105 4.66 -11.17 2.32
CA GLN A 105 3.28 -11.48 2.65
C GLN A 105 2.37 -10.82 1.61
N PRO A 106 1.75 -11.59 0.69
CA PRO A 106 0.85 -11.02 -0.29
C PRO A 106 -0.48 -10.61 0.36
N PHE A 107 -1.10 -9.53 -0.14
CA PHE A 107 -2.51 -9.26 0.16
C PHE A 107 -3.45 -10.17 -0.61
N PHE A 108 -3.05 -10.53 -1.84
CA PHE A 108 -3.71 -11.48 -2.73
C PHE A 108 -2.68 -12.01 -3.74
N ILE A 109 -3.02 -13.13 -4.38
CA ILE A 109 -2.36 -13.58 -5.62
C ILE A 109 -3.36 -13.39 -6.76
N THR A 110 -2.92 -12.95 -7.94
CA THR A 110 -3.85 -12.77 -9.07
C THR A 110 -4.42 -14.12 -9.51
N GLY A 111 -5.70 -14.10 -9.90
CA GLY A 111 -6.46 -15.31 -10.19
C GLY A 111 -7.17 -15.93 -8.98
N ASP A 112 -6.76 -15.60 -7.74
CA ASP A 112 -7.49 -16.05 -6.54
C ASP A 112 -8.86 -15.38 -6.43
N LEU A 113 -9.81 -16.11 -5.84
CA LEU A 113 -11.07 -15.53 -5.37
C LEU A 113 -10.85 -14.85 -4.02
N VAL A 114 -11.06 -13.54 -3.99
CA VAL A 114 -10.94 -12.71 -2.78
C VAL A 114 -12.28 -12.09 -2.40
N PRO A 115 -12.49 -11.67 -1.14
CA PRO A 115 -13.73 -11.01 -0.74
C PRO A 115 -14.01 -9.75 -1.56
N ASN A 116 -15.20 -9.66 -2.15
CA ASN A 116 -15.62 -8.50 -2.92
C ASN A 116 -16.24 -7.44 -1.98
N THR A 117 -15.86 -6.17 -2.15
CA THR A 117 -16.45 -5.04 -1.42
C THR A 117 -17.97 -4.96 -1.59
N ALA A 118 -18.51 -5.33 -2.76
CA ALA A 118 -19.95 -5.38 -3.01
C ALA A 118 -20.66 -6.62 -2.38
N GLY A 119 -19.89 -7.53 -1.76
CA GLY A 119 -20.37 -8.82 -1.25
C GLY A 119 -20.02 -10.00 -2.16
N GLY A 120 -19.88 -11.19 -1.58
CA GLY A 120 -19.41 -12.38 -2.28
C GLY A 120 -17.90 -12.34 -2.54
N THR A 121 -17.46 -12.92 -3.66
CA THR A 121 -16.05 -12.99 -4.06
C THR A 121 -15.83 -12.41 -5.47
N ILE A 122 -14.59 -12.03 -5.76
CA ILE A 122 -14.14 -11.50 -7.04
C ILE A 122 -12.75 -12.07 -7.38
N VAL A 123 -12.44 -12.27 -8.65
CA VAL A 123 -11.11 -12.71 -9.10
C VAL A 123 -10.13 -11.53 -9.00
N ALA A 124 -9.08 -11.68 -8.20
CA ALA A 124 -8.05 -10.66 -8.07
C ALA A 124 -7.29 -10.47 -9.39
N GLY A 125 -7.21 -9.23 -9.87
CA GLY A 125 -6.63 -8.87 -11.17
C GLY A 125 -7.48 -9.32 -12.36
N GLY A 126 -8.75 -9.68 -12.14
CA GLY A 126 -9.66 -10.14 -13.18
C GLY A 126 -9.96 -9.06 -14.23
N TYR A 127 -10.11 -9.48 -15.48
CA TYR A 127 -10.46 -8.58 -16.60
C TYR A 127 -11.96 -8.42 -16.76
N PHE A 128 -12.38 -7.20 -17.09
CA PHE A 128 -13.78 -6.83 -17.31
C PHE A 128 -13.95 -6.16 -18.68
N ASP A 129 -15.06 -6.41 -19.35
CA ASP A 129 -15.40 -5.80 -20.63
C ASP A 129 -15.94 -4.36 -20.48
N ILE A 130 -16.33 -3.74 -21.60
CA ILE A 130 -16.85 -2.37 -21.63
C ILE A 130 -18.18 -2.20 -20.88
N ASN A 131 -18.87 -3.30 -20.54
CA ASN A 131 -20.09 -3.33 -19.75
C ASN A 131 -19.81 -3.76 -18.29
N ASN A 132 -18.54 -3.73 -17.88
CA ASN A 132 -18.06 -4.15 -16.57
C ASN A 132 -18.44 -5.62 -16.24
N GLN A 133 -18.48 -6.49 -17.25
CA GLN A 133 -18.70 -7.94 -17.10
C GLN A 133 -17.38 -8.71 -17.19
N PRO A 134 -17.18 -9.78 -16.40
CA PRO A 134 -15.98 -10.62 -16.49
C PRO A 134 -15.68 -11.11 -17.92
N ILE A 135 -14.46 -10.92 -18.40
CA ILE A 135 -13.99 -11.51 -19.66
C ILE A 135 -13.57 -12.95 -19.40
N ILE A 136 -14.23 -13.90 -20.06
CA ILE A 136 -13.99 -15.34 -19.88
C ILE A 136 -12.97 -15.84 -20.90
N ASP A 137 -11.88 -16.41 -20.40
CA ASP A 137 -10.94 -17.23 -21.14
C ASP A 137 -11.59 -18.58 -21.46
N ARG A 138 -11.78 -18.85 -22.76
CA ARG A 138 -12.32 -20.10 -23.29
C ARG A 138 -11.31 -20.85 -24.14
N SER A 139 -10.02 -20.49 -24.06
CA SER A 139 -8.96 -21.06 -24.89
C SER A 139 -8.71 -22.55 -24.62
N VAL A 140 -9.08 -23.04 -23.44
CA VAL A 140 -9.03 -24.46 -23.07
C VAL A 140 -10.45 -24.96 -22.78
N ALA A 141 -10.98 -25.79 -23.67
CA ALA A 141 -12.32 -26.35 -23.55
C ALA A 141 -12.52 -27.11 -22.23
N GLY A 142 -13.62 -26.81 -21.52
CA GLY A 142 -13.98 -27.44 -20.25
C GLY A 142 -13.16 -26.94 -19.05
N LYS A 143 -12.36 -25.88 -19.21
CA LYS A 143 -11.59 -25.23 -18.13
C LYS A 143 -11.79 -23.71 -18.12
N GLU A 144 -12.93 -23.25 -18.63
CA GLU A 144 -13.26 -21.84 -18.78
C GLU A 144 -13.11 -21.10 -17.43
N ARG A 145 -12.44 -19.95 -17.46
CA ARG A 145 -12.22 -19.11 -16.28
C ARG A 145 -12.19 -17.64 -16.68
N GLN A 146 -12.33 -16.72 -15.72
CA GLN A 146 -12.06 -15.31 -16.02
C GLN A 146 -10.57 -15.12 -16.37
N PHE A 147 -10.28 -14.29 -17.37
CA PHE A 147 -8.92 -13.78 -17.54
C PHE A 147 -8.50 -12.99 -16.29
N PHE A 148 -7.23 -13.08 -15.92
CA PHE A 148 -6.64 -12.23 -14.88
C PHE A 148 -5.20 -11.88 -15.23
N SER A 149 -4.74 -10.76 -14.69
CA SER A 149 -3.41 -10.22 -14.99
C SER A 149 -2.32 -11.01 -14.27
N ASP A 150 -1.23 -11.26 -14.97
CA ASP A 150 0.04 -11.75 -14.41
C ASP A 150 1.06 -10.62 -14.20
N CYS A 151 0.63 -9.37 -14.39
CA CYS A 151 1.47 -8.18 -14.33
C CYS A 151 0.82 -7.06 -13.47
N PRO A 152 0.76 -7.22 -12.14
CA PRO A 152 0.50 -6.09 -11.25
C PRO A 152 1.61 -5.04 -11.39
N ASP A 153 1.23 -3.77 -11.45
CA ASP A 153 2.15 -2.67 -11.70
C ASP A 153 1.94 -1.55 -10.64
N GLY A 154 1.80 -0.30 -11.07
CA GLY A 154 1.68 0.88 -10.24
C GLY A 154 0.69 0.72 -9.09
N THR A 155 1.18 0.96 -7.88
CA THR A 155 0.39 0.81 -6.65
C THR A 155 0.54 2.07 -5.79
N SER A 156 -0.55 2.49 -5.15
CA SER A 156 -0.51 3.57 -4.16
C SER A 156 -1.26 3.18 -2.91
N LEU A 157 -0.66 3.44 -1.75
CA LEU A 157 -1.30 3.29 -0.45
C LEU A 157 -1.91 4.63 -0.04
N ILE A 158 -3.21 4.64 0.22
CA ILE A 158 -4.04 5.81 0.49
C ILE A 158 -4.65 5.66 1.88
N ARG A 159 -4.43 6.67 2.72
CA ARG A 159 -5.13 6.82 4.00
C ARG A 159 -6.11 7.96 3.89
N LEU A 160 -7.37 7.71 4.23
CA LEU A 160 -8.38 8.75 4.34
C LEU A 160 -8.51 9.21 5.79
N ASP A 161 -9.02 10.41 6.01
CA ASP A 161 -9.27 10.92 7.35
C ASP A 161 -10.59 10.34 7.89
N LYS A 162 -10.50 9.59 8.99
CA LYS A 162 -11.63 9.00 9.72
C LYS A 162 -12.64 8.21 8.85
N PRO A 163 -12.21 7.35 7.91
CA PRO A 163 -13.13 6.52 7.16
C PRO A 163 -13.81 5.51 8.10
N THR A 164 -15.10 5.25 7.86
CA THR A 164 -15.82 4.13 8.50
C THR A 164 -16.05 3.06 7.43
N VAL A 165 -15.41 1.90 7.59
CA VAL A 165 -15.47 0.81 6.62
C VAL A 165 -15.86 -0.48 7.31
N LYS A 166 -16.88 -1.16 6.78
CA LYS A 166 -17.35 -2.44 7.31
C LYS A 166 -16.22 -3.49 7.23
N GLY A 167 -16.03 -4.24 8.31
CA GLY A 167 -15.07 -5.34 8.38
C GLY A 167 -13.66 -4.96 8.82
N VAL A 168 -13.35 -3.66 8.92
CA VAL A 168 -12.08 -3.17 9.48
C VAL A 168 -12.19 -3.08 11.01
N LYS A 169 -11.21 -3.64 11.73
CA LYS A 169 -11.13 -3.60 13.20
C LYS A 169 -10.16 -2.54 13.71
N GLY A 170 -9.07 -2.31 12.97
CA GLY A 170 -8.05 -1.31 13.24
C GLY A 170 -8.25 -0.04 12.41
N ASN A 171 -7.16 0.46 11.82
CA ASN A 171 -7.20 1.65 10.99
C ASN A 171 -7.47 1.27 9.52
N PRO A 172 -8.48 1.84 8.86
CA PRO A 172 -8.72 1.56 7.44
C PRO A 172 -7.64 2.22 6.58
N VAL A 173 -7.03 1.42 5.71
CA VAL A 173 -6.08 1.86 4.70
C VAL A 173 -6.51 1.30 3.35
N PHE A 174 -6.37 2.06 2.28
CA PHE A 174 -6.73 1.62 0.93
C PHE A 174 -5.47 1.44 0.10
N ALA A 175 -5.44 0.44 -0.78
CA ALA A 175 -4.43 0.36 -1.83
C ALA A 175 -5.12 0.38 -3.19
N VAL A 176 -4.67 1.27 -4.08
CA VAL A 176 -5.06 1.25 -5.49
C VAL A 176 -3.97 0.54 -6.26
N VAL A 177 -4.31 -0.53 -6.96
CA VAL A 177 -3.39 -1.38 -7.73
C VAL A 177 -3.87 -1.40 -9.17
N GLN A 178 -3.00 -1.03 -10.11
CA GLN A 178 -3.24 -1.20 -11.54
C GLN A 178 -2.53 -2.44 -12.07
N PHE A 179 -2.99 -2.96 -13.20
CA PHE A 179 -2.49 -4.17 -13.82
C PHE A 179 -2.17 -3.91 -15.28
N GLU A 180 -0.93 -4.13 -15.69
CA GLU A 180 -0.46 -3.71 -17.01
C GLU A 180 -1.03 -4.60 -18.12
N TYR A 181 -0.86 -5.92 -18.02
CA TYR A 181 -1.29 -6.87 -19.04
C TYR A 181 -1.45 -8.31 -18.52
N THR A 182 -1.87 -9.19 -19.42
CA THR A 182 -1.77 -10.65 -19.29
C THR A 182 -0.87 -11.13 -20.41
N THR A 183 0.14 -11.93 -20.08
CA THR A 183 1.07 -12.41 -21.11
C THR A 183 0.40 -13.39 -22.06
N ARG A 184 -0.36 -14.36 -21.52
CA ARG A 184 -0.95 -15.46 -22.30
C ARG A 184 -2.31 -15.89 -21.77
N ASP A 185 -3.09 -16.49 -22.66
CA ASP A 185 -4.28 -17.26 -22.29
C ASP A 185 -3.93 -18.56 -21.56
N GLN A 186 -4.96 -19.31 -21.16
CA GLN A 186 -4.82 -20.55 -20.41
C GLN A 186 -4.12 -21.68 -21.18
N THR A 187 -3.93 -21.58 -22.49
CA THR A 187 -3.09 -22.54 -23.24
C THR A 187 -1.62 -22.44 -22.84
N GLN A 188 -1.19 -21.28 -22.34
CA GLN A 188 0.20 -20.99 -21.98
C GLN A 188 1.19 -21.18 -23.15
N THR A 189 0.70 -21.01 -24.38
CA THR A 189 1.51 -21.10 -25.61
C THR A 189 1.79 -19.72 -26.20
N THR A 190 2.77 -19.62 -27.12
CA THR A 190 3.03 -18.39 -27.87
C THR A 190 1.85 -18.00 -28.78
N ALA A 191 1.07 -18.97 -29.26
CA ALA A 191 -0.12 -18.70 -30.07
C ALA A 191 -1.26 -18.06 -29.24
N GLY A 192 -1.30 -18.35 -27.94
CA GLY A 192 -2.22 -17.77 -26.97
C GLY A 192 -1.75 -16.44 -26.38
N ASP A 193 -0.92 -15.67 -27.10
CA ASP A 193 -0.47 -14.35 -26.65
C ASP A 193 -1.64 -13.40 -26.35
N MET A 194 -1.59 -12.71 -25.21
CA MET A 194 -2.63 -11.78 -24.75
C MET A 194 -2.13 -10.37 -24.48
N TYR A 195 -0.85 -10.09 -24.75
CA TYR A 195 -0.28 -8.78 -24.55
C TYR A 195 -1.03 -7.72 -25.36
N GLY A 196 -1.51 -6.66 -24.68
CA GLY A 196 -2.22 -5.55 -25.32
C GLY A 196 -3.57 -5.88 -25.96
N LYS A 197 -4.17 -7.04 -25.65
CA LYS A 197 -5.45 -7.49 -26.23
C LYS A 197 -6.63 -7.44 -25.26
N LEU A 198 -6.38 -7.11 -24.00
CA LEU A 198 -7.37 -7.02 -22.94
C LEU A 198 -7.31 -5.64 -22.25
N PRO A 199 -8.44 -5.08 -21.79
CA PRO A 199 -8.47 -3.80 -21.07
C PRO A 199 -7.80 -3.92 -19.71
N SER A 200 -6.86 -3.04 -19.39
CA SER A 200 -6.16 -3.05 -18.10
C SER A 200 -7.10 -2.79 -16.93
N PRO A 201 -7.19 -3.71 -15.94
CA PRO A 201 -7.98 -3.48 -14.75
C PRO A 201 -7.24 -2.56 -13.76
N ILE A 202 -8.02 -1.89 -12.92
CA ILE A 202 -7.55 -1.22 -11.70
C ILE A 202 -8.42 -1.71 -10.55
N ALA A 203 -7.82 -1.94 -9.39
CA ALA A 203 -8.54 -2.37 -8.21
C ALA A 203 -8.24 -1.50 -7.00
N VAL A 204 -9.24 -1.42 -6.12
CA VAL A 204 -9.13 -0.84 -4.79
C VAL A 204 -9.23 -1.94 -3.76
N LEU A 205 -8.19 -2.08 -2.96
CA LEU A 205 -8.17 -2.93 -1.78
C LEU A 205 -8.56 -2.11 -0.57
N THR A 206 -9.41 -2.66 0.28
CA THR A 206 -9.57 -2.23 1.67
C THR A 206 -8.68 -3.08 2.54
N LEU A 207 -7.82 -2.45 3.32
CA LEU A 207 -6.89 -3.08 4.26
C LEU A 207 -7.24 -2.66 5.69
N ASP A 208 -7.14 -3.62 6.61
CA ASP A 208 -7.17 -3.39 8.05
C ASP A 208 -5.74 -3.30 8.56
N GLN A 209 -5.36 -2.12 9.05
CA GLN A 209 -4.08 -1.92 9.72
C GLN A 209 -4.24 -2.11 11.23
N ASP A 210 -3.53 -3.10 11.77
CA ASP A 210 -3.40 -3.30 13.21
C ASP A 210 -2.75 -2.05 13.87
N PRO A 211 -3.41 -1.36 14.82
CA PRO A 211 -2.86 -0.16 15.45
C PRO A 211 -1.63 -0.40 16.35
N ALA A 212 -1.44 -1.63 16.82
CA ALA A 212 -0.30 -2.02 17.64
C ALA A 212 0.88 -2.48 16.79
N THR A 213 0.61 -3.28 15.75
CA THR A 213 1.65 -3.96 14.96
C THR A 213 1.82 -3.44 13.55
N GLY A 214 1.01 -2.47 13.10
CA GLY A 214 1.05 -1.87 11.77
C GLY A 214 0.77 -2.85 10.62
N LYS A 215 0.53 -4.12 10.93
CA LYS A 215 0.27 -5.18 9.96
C LYS A 215 -0.98 -4.84 9.16
N LEU A 216 -0.87 -4.91 7.84
CA LEU A 216 -1.98 -4.75 6.91
C LEU A 216 -2.56 -6.13 6.55
N THR A 217 -3.88 -6.26 6.63
CA THR A 217 -4.61 -7.47 6.23
C THR A 217 -5.68 -7.09 5.21
N LEU A 218 -5.83 -7.86 4.13
CA LEU A 218 -6.89 -7.64 3.16
C LEU A 218 -8.26 -7.87 3.80
N VAL A 219 -9.15 -6.88 3.68
CA VAL A 219 -10.55 -6.97 4.10
C VAL A 219 -11.44 -7.21 2.89
N SER A 220 -11.25 -6.42 1.83
CA SER A 220 -12.05 -6.55 0.60
C SER A 220 -11.32 -6.00 -0.61
N TYR A 221 -11.79 -6.41 -1.78
CA TYR A 221 -11.29 -6.03 -3.10
C TYR A 221 -12.45 -5.49 -3.93
N SER A 222 -12.20 -4.41 -4.69
CA SER A 222 -13.16 -3.85 -5.64
C SER A 222 -12.47 -3.62 -6.98
N ASN A 223 -13.07 -4.09 -8.07
CA ASN A 223 -12.72 -3.58 -9.40
C ASN A 223 -13.14 -2.10 -9.50
N VAL A 224 -12.36 -1.30 -10.23
CA VAL A 224 -12.74 0.04 -10.66
C VAL A 224 -13.49 -0.09 -11.99
N ASP A 225 -14.74 0.32 -12.03
CA ASP A 225 -15.54 0.34 -13.25
C ASP A 225 -15.03 1.44 -14.20
N THR A 226 -14.47 1.03 -15.33
CA THR A 226 -13.94 1.92 -16.37
C THR A 226 -14.86 2.02 -17.59
N SER A 227 -16.08 1.47 -17.53
CA SER A 227 -17.05 1.51 -18.65
C SER A 227 -17.32 2.93 -19.14
N GLY A 228 -17.45 3.90 -18.23
CA GLY A 228 -17.63 5.32 -18.55
C GLY A 228 -16.44 5.99 -19.24
N ALA A 229 -15.26 5.36 -19.21
CA ALA A 229 -14.05 5.78 -19.92
C ALA A 229 -13.71 4.88 -21.12
N HIS A 230 -14.60 3.92 -21.46
CA HIS A 230 -14.39 2.91 -22.50
C HIS A 230 -13.17 1.99 -22.26
N GLY A 231 -12.82 1.77 -20.99
CA GLY A 231 -11.68 0.95 -20.60
C GLY A 231 -10.36 1.72 -20.56
N LEU A 232 -9.33 1.06 -20.02
CA LEU A 232 -7.95 1.52 -19.99
C LEU A 232 -7.07 0.49 -20.70
N TRP A 233 -5.91 0.92 -21.21
CA TRP A 233 -5.02 0.03 -21.95
C TRP A 233 -3.58 0.20 -21.50
N ILE A 234 -2.97 -0.92 -21.11
CA ILE A 234 -1.56 -1.03 -20.69
C ILE A 234 -1.22 0.04 -19.64
N THR A 235 -1.93 0.00 -18.51
CA THR A 235 -1.65 0.90 -17.38
C THR A 235 -0.29 0.54 -16.76
N CYS A 236 0.66 1.46 -16.82
CA CYS A 236 2.04 1.28 -16.38
C CYS A 236 2.49 2.52 -15.61
N GLY A 237 3.27 2.34 -14.55
CA GLY A 237 3.71 3.42 -13.66
C GLY A 237 2.55 4.08 -12.91
N ALA A 238 2.79 4.42 -11.65
CA ALA A 238 1.83 5.22 -10.90
C ALA A 238 2.52 6.16 -9.93
N SER A 239 1.80 7.22 -9.56
CA SER A 239 2.20 8.13 -8.50
C SER A 239 1.02 8.50 -7.60
N LEU A 240 1.33 8.81 -6.35
CA LEU A 240 0.36 9.39 -5.42
C LEU A 240 0.49 10.91 -5.45
N SER A 241 -0.60 11.59 -5.80
CA SER A 241 -0.63 13.06 -5.81
C SER A 241 -0.63 13.66 -4.39
N PRO A 242 -0.23 14.93 -4.21
CA PRO A 242 -0.28 15.61 -2.91
C PRO A 242 -1.69 15.73 -2.30
N TRP A 243 -2.74 15.59 -3.11
CA TRP A 243 -4.14 15.55 -2.69
C TRP A 243 -4.69 14.11 -2.62
N ASN A 244 -3.81 13.13 -2.41
CA ASN A 244 -4.15 11.76 -2.04
C ASN A 244 -4.96 10.98 -3.08
N THR A 245 -4.68 11.21 -4.36
CA THR A 245 -5.26 10.50 -5.51
C THR A 245 -4.20 9.68 -6.24
N HIS A 246 -4.53 8.45 -6.62
CA HIS A 246 -3.70 7.60 -7.47
C HIS A 246 -3.73 8.10 -8.92
N LEU A 247 -2.57 8.40 -9.47
CA LEU A 247 -2.39 8.79 -10.87
C LEU A 247 -1.71 7.63 -11.61
N SER A 248 -2.47 7.00 -12.51
CA SER A 248 -2.00 5.96 -13.41
C SER A 248 -1.55 6.56 -14.74
N SER A 249 -0.52 5.99 -15.37
CA SER A 249 -0.20 6.29 -16.77
C SER A 249 -0.57 5.11 -17.68
N VAL A 250 -0.94 5.43 -18.91
CA VAL A 250 -1.12 4.44 -19.99
C VAL A 250 0.10 4.48 -20.90
N LYS A 251 0.63 3.29 -21.23
CA LYS A 251 1.79 3.15 -22.10
C LYS A 251 1.35 2.76 -23.50
N LEU A 252 1.68 3.59 -24.48
CA LEU A 252 1.52 3.25 -25.89
C LEU A 252 2.74 2.43 -26.34
N HIS A 253 2.50 1.30 -27.00
CA HIS A 253 3.51 0.55 -27.76
C HIS A 253 3.08 0.47 -29.22
#